data_AF-A0A924LJL0-F1
#
_entry.id   AF-A0A924LJL0-F1
#
_cell.length_a   1.000
_cell.length_b   1.000
_cell.length_c   1.000
_cell.angle_alpha   90.00
_cell.angle_beta   90.00
_cell.angle_gamma   90.00
#
_symmetry.space_group_name_H-M   'P 1'
#
loop_
_entity.id
_entity.type
_entity.pdbx_description
1 polymer ?
#
loop_
_entity_poly.entity_id
_entity_poly.type
_entity_poly.pdbx_seq_one_letter_code
_entity_poly.pdbx_strand_id
1 'polypeptide(L)'
;DFYQAHFIAPFRIGVSAVFSRSVAFMALAYAEMFAETRDPTYEAALREACEIILTFERVNADVAGHAQSAFVMGRDAGAQPHVDCHSACLLALVRASNVLGEATWERSIDRGLSAFRLDTQSILFGKALFKQDLVAVDFLAADGVRHAMPAFWNYHSGLTLRMLNALRASPVPELQAVWARQAPRISVLEGLMRARVEQCLRVRGDAIEVRTSVLSGETNSETQPWVALALLGVDGLS
;
A
#
# COMPACT_ATOMS: atom_id res chain seq x y z
N ASP A 1 -17.07 -5.33 -19.81
CA ASP A 1 -17.40 -4.18 -18.96
C ASP A 1 -17.07 -4.53 -17.51
N PHE A 2 -15.78 -4.42 -17.16
CA PHE A 2 -15.26 -4.76 -15.82
C PHE A 2 -15.85 -3.85 -14.75
N TYR A 3 -16.02 -2.56 -15.09
CA TYR A 3 -16.55 -1.57 -14.18
C TYR A 3 -18.01 -1.86 -13.79
N GLN A 4 -18.82 -2.24 -14.79
CA GLN A 4 -20.20 -2.64 -14.55
C GLN A 4 -20.30 -3.89 -13.66
N ALA A 5 -19.48 -4.90 -13.91
CA ALA A 5 -19.55 -6.19 -13.22
C ALA A 5 -19.03 -6.14 -11.77
N HIS A 6 -17.97 -5.35 -11.50
CA HIS A 6 -17.30 -5.34 -10.20
C HIS A 6 -17.66 -4.15 -9.31
N PHE A 7 -18.23 -3.08 -9.86
CA PHE A 7 -18.58 -1.88 -9.08
C PHE A 7 -20.07 -1.53 -9.16
N ILE A 8 -20.64 -1.40 -10.36
CA ILE A 8 -22.02 -0.89 -10.52
C ILE A 8 -23.06 -1.94 -10.12
N ALA A 9 -22.91 -3.19 -10.58
CA ALA A 9 -23.85 -4.25 -10.24
C ALA A 9 -23.82 -4.59 -8.73
N PRO A 10 -22.64 -4.77 -8.09
CA PRO A 10 -22.56 -4.99 -6.63
C PRO A 10 -23.15 -3.85 -5.81
N PHE A 11 -22.91 -2.59 -6.21
CA PHE A 11 -23.51 -1.42 -5.57
C PHE A 11 -25.05 -1.46 -5.62
N ARG A 12 -25.62 -1.77 -6.79
CA ARG A 12 -27.07 -1.82 -6.99
C ARG A 12 -27.78 -2.91 -6.19
N ILE A 13 -27.08 -3.99 -5.82
CA ILE A 13 -27.64 -5.08 -5.03
C ILE A 13 -27.28 -5.01 -3.54
N GLY A 14 -26.73 -3.86 -3.09
CA GLY A 14 -26.44 -3.62 -1.67
C GLY A 14 -25.26 -4.41 -1.11
N VAL A 15 -24.37 -4.94 -1.97
CA VAL A 15 -23.09 -5.47 -1.50
C VAL A 15 -22.25 -4.28 -1.05
N SER A 16 -21.79 -4.31 0.20
CA SER A 16 -20.96 -3.27 0.79
C SER A 16 -19.74 -2.98 -0.11
N ALA A 17 -19.77 -1.83 -0.80
CA ALA A 17 -18.69 -1.34 -1.66
C ALA A 17 -17.62 -0.59 -0.83
N VAL A 18 -17.38 -1.03 0.40
CA VAL A 18 -16.35 -0.44 1.26
C VAL A 18 -15.01 -0.99 0.81
N PHE A 19 -14.18 -0.10 0.28
CA PHE A 19 -12.82 -0.44 -0.14
C PHE A 19 -11.83 -0.20 0.99
N SER A 20 -10.93 -1.15 1.20
CA SER A 20 -9.89 -1.07 2.23
C SER A 20 -9.03 0.20 2.11
N ARG A 21 -8.73 0.62 0.88
CA ARG A 21 -8.02 1.88 0.58
C ARG A 21 -8.75 3.11 1.12
N SER A 22 -10.08 3.18 0.97
CA SER A 22 -10.87 4.31 1.47
C SER A 22 -10.83 4.37 2.99
N VAL A 23 -10.99 3.21 3.66
CA VAL A 23 -10.90 3.13 5.12
C VAL A 23 -9.51 3.51 5.61
N ALA A 24 -8.45 3.05 4.93
CA ALA A 24 -7.09 3.43 5.22
C ALA A 24 -6.87 4.94 5.14
N PHE A 25 -7.43 5.63 4.14
CA PHE A 25 -7.34 7.09 4.06
C PHE A 25 -8.11 7.82 5.16
N MET A 26 -9.26 7.29 5.59
CA MET A 26 -9.94 7.82 6.79
C MET A 26 -9.06 7.67 8.03
N ALA A 27 -8.46 6.49 8.24
CA ALA A 27 -7.54 6.25 9.36
C ALA A 27 -6.34 7.21 9.32
N LEU A 28 -5.77 7.49 8.15
CA LEU A 28 -4.70 8.48 8.04
C LEU A 28 -5.15 9.89 8.42
N ALA A 29 -6.34 10.31 7.99
CA ALA A 29 -6.91 11.59 8.38
C ALA A 29 -7.17 11.66 9.90
N TYR A 30 -7.72 10.59 10.51
CA TYR A 30 -7.91 10.53 11.96
C TYR A 30 -6.59 10.57 12.73
N ALA A 31 -5.54 9.91 12.23
CA ALA A 31 -4.22 9.96 12.83
C ALA A 31 -3.63 11.38 12.79
N GLU A 32 -3.78 12.10 11.67
CA GLU A 32 -3.34 13.50 11.56
C GLU A 32 -4.16 14.43 12.48
N MET A 33 -5.49 14.32 12.47
CA MET A 33 -6.35 15.12 13.33
C MET A 33 -6.08 14.85 14.82
N PHE A 34 -5.90 13.59 15.22
CA PHE A 34 -5.56 13.25 16.59
C PHE A 34 -4.17 13.75 17.00
N ALA A 35 -3.17 13.66 16.11
CA ALA A 35 -1.83 14.17 16.39
C ALA A 35 -1.85 15.68 16.71
N GLU A 36 -2.68 16.44 15.97
CA GLU A 36 -2.80 17.88 16.09
C GLU A 36 -3.66 18.31 17.28
N THR A 37 -4.83 17.70 17.47
CA THR A 37 -5.83 18.19 18.45
C THR A 37 -5.83 17.45 19.77
N ARG A 38 -5.32 16.21 19.79
CA ARG A 38 -5.45 15.26 20.92
C ARG A 38 -6.90 14.99 21.34
N ASP A 39 -7.87 15.20 20.45
CA ASP A 39 -9.28 14.93 20.73
C ASP A 39 -9.55 13.41 20.82
N PRO A 40 -10.10 12.91 21.93
CA PRO A 40 -10.39 11.48 22.12
C PRO A 40 -11.38 10.91 21.10
N THR A 41 -12.20 11.75 20.46
CA THR A 41 -13.09 11.33 19.37
C THR A 41 -12.30 10.82 18.17
N TYR A 42 -11.20 11.49 17.81
CA TYR A 42 -10.35 11.06 16.70
C TYR A 42 -9.51 9.85 17.05
N GLU A 43 -9.09 9.70 18.30
CA GLU A 43 -8.48 8.46 18.78
C GLU A 43 -9.44 7.27 18.64
N ALA A 44 -10.69 7.40 19.11
CA ALA A 44 -11.68 6.34 19.02
C ALA A 44 -11.98 5.96 17.55
N ALA A 45 -12.17 6.96 16.69
CA ALA A 45 -12.42 6.75 15.26
C ALA A 45 -11.21 6.13 14.54
N LEU A 46 -9.98 6.50 14.91
CA LEU A 46 -8.75 5.91 14.39
C LEU A 46 -8.68 4.42 14.73
N ARG A 47 -8.92 4.06 16.00
CA ARG A 47 -8.92 2.66 16.45
C ARG A 47 -9.98 1.86 15.72
N GLU A 48 -11.20 2.38 15.62
CA GLU A 48 -12.28 1.72 14.87
C GLU A 48 -11.91 1.52 13.40
N ALA A 49 -11.33 2.52 12.74
CA ALA A 49 -10.88 2.40 11.36
C ALA A 49 -9.78 1.33 11.20
N CYS A 50 -8.84 1.23 12.15
CA CYS A 50 -7.83 0.18 12.16
C CYS A 50 -8.45 -1.22 12.33
N GLU A 51 -9.43 -1.39 13.21
CA GLU A 51 -10.15 -2.65 13.36
C GLU A 51 -10.90 -3.04 12.08
N ILE A 52 -11.52 -2.06 11.40
CA ILE A 52 -12.15 -2.28 10.09
C ILE A 52 -11.10 -2.70 9.05
N ILE A 53 -9.92 -2.06 9.01
CA ILE A 53 -8.82 -2.42 8.11
C ILE A 53 -8.40 -3.89 8.30
N LEU A 54 -8.32 -4.38 9.54
CA LEU A 54 -7.97 -5.78 9.81
C LEU A 54 -8.99 -6.77 9.22
N THR A 55 -10.25 -6.38 9.02
CA THR A 55 -11.24 -7.27 8.36
C THR A 55 -10.94 -7.54 6.88
N PHE A 56 -10.07 -6.72 6.26
CA PHE A 56 -9.56 -6.91 4.90
C PHE A 56 -8.26 -7.72 4.86
N GLU A 57 -7.68 -8.08 6.00
CA GLU A 57 -6.50 -8.93 6.04
C GLU A 57 -6.86 -10.36 5.61
N ARG A 58 -6.02 -10.94 4.75
CA ARG A 58 -6.07 -12.36 4.37
C ARG A 58 -4.72 -12.97 4.70
N VAL A 59 -4.69 -13.71 5.81
CA VAL A 59 -3.50 -14.44 6.25
C VAL A 59 -3.35 -15.70 5.41
N ASN A 60 -2.15 -15.93 4.88
CA ASN A 60 -1.79 -17.16 4.20
C ASN A 60 -0.33 -17.51 4.50
N ALA A 61 0.13 -18.64 3.96
CA ALA A 61 1.54 -19.02 4.02
C ALA A 61 2.25 -18.58 2.73
N ASP A 62 3.51 -18.15 2.84
CA ASP A 62 4.42 -17.98 1.70
C ASP A 62 4.82 -19.34 1.10
N VAL A 63 5.73 -19.35 0.12
CA VAL A 63 6.23 -20.58 -0.51
C VAL A 63 7.09 -21.46 0.42
N ALA A 64 7.64 -20.88 1.49
CA ALA A 64 8.44 -21.56 2.50
C ALA A 64 7.62 -21.97 3.74
N GLY A 65 6.31 -21.68 3.76
CA GLY A 65 5.42 -21.99 4.88
C GLY A 65 5.36 -20.92 5.97
N HIS A 66 6.04 -19.78 5.81
CA HIS A 66 5.97 -18.68 6.77
C HIS A 66 4.67 -17.89 6.63
N ALA A 67 4.16 -17.37 7.75
CA ALA A 67 2.97 -16.55 7.74
C ALA A 67 3.22 -15.20 7.06
N GLN A 68 2.34 -14.85 6.14
CA GLN A 68 2.25 -13.52 5.52
C GLN A 68 0.78 -13.12 5.40
N SER A 69 0.51 -11.88 5.01
CA SER A 69 -0.86 -11.46 4.73
C SER A 69 -0.94 -10.42 3.64
N ALA A 70 -2.05 -10.46 2.92
CA ALA A 70 -2.39 -9.44 1.94
C ALA A 70 -3.66 -8.71 2.39
N PHE A 71 -3.72 -7.40 2.19
CA PHE A 71 -4.93 -6.62 2.48
C PHE A 71 -5.68 -6.45 1.16
N VAL A 72 -6.86 -7.07 1.07
CA VAL A 72 -7.64 -7.11 -0.16
C VAL A 72 -8.48 -5.85 -0.35
N MET A 73 -8.81 -5.51 -1.60
CA MET A 73 -9.59 -4.30 -1.92
C MET A 73 -11.01 -4.34 -1.32
N GLY A 74 -11.68 -5.49 -1.41
CA GLY A 74 -13.05 -5.73 -0.92
C GLY A 74 -13.11 -6.94 0.02
N ARG A 75 -14.29 -7.22 0.61
CA ARG A 75 -14.46 -8.35 1.53
C ARG A 75 -14.92 -9.65 0.87
N ASP A 76 -15.29 -9.60 -0.41
CA ASP A 76 -15.75 -10.75 -1.17
C ASP A 76 -14.63 -11.77 -1.41
N ALA A 77 -15.01 -13.02 -1.70
CA ALA A 77 -14.06 -14.12 -1.85
C ALA A 77 -13.12 -13.96 -3.07
N GLY A 78 -13.49 -13.14 -4.06
CA GLY A 78 -12.68 -12.85 -5.24
C GLY A 78 -11.80 -11.61 -5.11
N ALA A 79 -11.83 -10.91 -3.97
CA ALA A 79 -11.12 -9.66 -3.79
C ALA A 79 -9.60 -9.86 -3.89
N GLN A 80 -8.95 -9.00 -4.68
CA GLN A 80 -7.51 -9.04 -4.89
C GLN A 80 -6.80 -7.97 -4.06
N PRO A 81 -5.56 -8.23 -3.61
CA PRO A 81 -4.76 -7.25 -2.87
C PRO A 81 -4.00 -6.36 -3.84
N HIS A 82 -4.69 -5.38 -4.42
CA HIS A 82 -4.01 -4.32 -5.17
C HIS A 82 -2.95 -3.65 -4.28
N VAL A 83 -1.77 -3.38 -4.85
CA VAL A 83 -0.59 -2.94 -4.09
C VAL A 83 -0.85 -1.63 -3.36
N ASP A 84 -1.64 -0.75 -3.94
CA ASP A 84 -2.11 0.49 -3.31
C ASP A 84 -2.98 0.25 -2.09
N CYS A 85 -3.95 -0.66 -2.16
CA CYS A 85 -4.82 -1.03 -1.05
C CYS A 85 -3.98 -1.63 0.07
N HIS A 86 -3.09 -2.56 -0.28
CA HIS A 86 -2.18 -3.19 0.65
C HIS A 86 -1.26 -2.20 1.35
N SER A 87 -0.62 -1.32 0.57
CA SER A 87 0.29 -0.30 1.10
C SER A 87 -0.43 0.76 1.92
N ALA A 88 -1.64 1.16 1.53
CA ALA A 88 -2.45 2.13 2.27
C ALA A 88 -2.87 1.57 3.63
N CYS A 89 -3.35 0.32 3.69
CA CYS A 89 -3.68 -0.34 4.95
C CYS A 89 -2.46 -0.42 5.88
N LEU A 90 -1.31 -0.86 5.37
CA LEU A 90 -0.08 -0.92 6.16
C LEU A 90 0.37 0.47 6.63
N LEU A 91 0.32 1.49 5.76
CA LEU A 91 0.64 2.87 6.13
C LEU A 91 -0.28 3.36 7.26
N ALA A 92 -1.58 3.09 7.18
CA ALA A 92 -2.55 3.46 8.21
C ALA A 92 -2.24 2.79 9.55
N LEU A 93 -1.98 1.48 9.57
CA LEU A 93 -1.64 0.75 10.80
C LEU A 93 -0.34 1.25 11.42
N VAL A 94 0.69 1.52 10.61
CA VAL A 94 1.96 2.10 11.07
C VAL A 94 1.73 3.49 11.66
N ARG A 95 1.01 4.38 10.95
CA ARG A 95 0.75 5.75 11.44
C ARG A 95 -0.09 5.76 12.70
N ALA A 96 -1.09 4.88 12.80
CA ALA A 96 -1.89 4.71 14.00
C ALA A 96 -1.03 4.27 15.19
N SER A 97 -0.18 3.26 15.00
CA SER A 97 0.77 2.80 16.02
C SER A 97 1.66 3.95 16.51
N ASN A 98 2.20 4.74 15.58
CA ASN A 98 3.10 5.85 15.90
C ASN A 98 2.42 6.96 16.71
N VAL A 99 1.20 7.37 16.33
CA VAL A 99 0.51 8.49 17.01
C VAL A 99 -0.08 8.09 18.36
N LEU A 100 -0.51 6.84 18.50
CA LEU A 100 -1.05 6.28 19.74
C LEU A 100 0.05 5.76 20.68
N GLY A 101 1.25 5.52 20.16
CA GLY A 101 2.38 5.01 20.96
C GLY A 101 2.23 3.54 21.36
N GLU A 102 1.57 2.74 20.54
CA GLU A 102 1.25 1.33 20.85
C GLU A 102 1.57 0.39 19.70
N ALA A 103 1.73 -0.90 20.02
CA ALA A 103 2.13 -1.94 19.08
C ALA A 103 0.99 -2.92 18.73
N THR A 104 -0.27 -2.52 18.90
CA THR A 104 -1.47 -3.36 18.71
C THR A 104 -1.47 -4.10 17.37
N TRP A 105 -1.00 -3.45 16.31
CA TRP A 105 -1.06 -3.96 14.93
C TRP A 105 0.27 -4.53 14.41
N GLU A 106 1.28 -4.69 15.28
CA GLU A 106 2.64 -5.13 14.91
C GLU A 106 2.65 -6.40 14.06
N ARG A 107 1.91 -7.44 14.47
CA ARG A 107 1.89 -8.72 13.75
C ARG A 107 1.28 -8.61 12.36
N SER A 108 0.25 -7.80 12.18
CA SER A 108 -0.38 -7.58 10.86
C SER A 108 0.54 -6.75 9.96
N ILE A 109 1.28 -5.80 10.53
CA ILE A 109 2.31 -5.05 9.81
C ILE A 109 3.42 -5.99 9.34
N ASP A 110 3.96 -6.84 10.23
CA ASP A 110 5.03 -7.79 9.89
C ASP A 110 4.60 -8.79 8.81
N ARG A 111 3.43 -9.41 8.97
CA ARG A 111 2.87 -10.32 7.96
C ARG A 111 2.63 -9.62 6.62
N GLY A 112 2.15 -8.38 6.63
CA GLY A 112 1.92 -7.62 5.42
C GLY A 112 3.22 -7.29 4.69
N LEU A 113 4.26 -6.89 5.42
CA LEU A 113 5.58 -6.68 4.83
C LEU A 113 6.11 -7.95 4.17
N SER A 114 5.91 -9.11 4.80
CA SER A 114 6.33 -10.41 4.25
C SER A 114 5.69 -10.74 2.90
N ALA A 115 4.51 -10.21 2.58
CA ALA A 115 3.84 -10.45 1.30
C ALA A 115 4.49 -9.73 0.11
N PHE A 116 5.32 -8.71 0.32
CA PHE A 116 6.04 -8.07 -0.79
C PHE A 116 7.08 -9.03 -1.40
N ARG A 117 7.14 -9.12 -2.72
CA ARG A 117 8.19 -9.87 -3.43
C ARG A 117 8.59 -9.17 -4.72
N LEU A 118 9.71 -9.59 -5.30
CA LEU A 118 10.06 -9.25 -6.67
C LEU A 118 9.45 -10.30 -7.60
N ASP A 119 8.86 -9.87 -8.70
CA ASP A 119 8.27 -10.77 -9.68
C ASP A 119 8.41 -10.24 -11.11
N THR A 120 8.70 -11.13 -12.06
CA THR A 120 8.79 -10.78 -13.49
C THR A 120 7.43 -10.93 -14.13
N GLN A 121 6.83 -9.81 -14.52
CA GLN A 121 5.45 -9.75 -15.02
C GLN A 121 5.41 -9.40 -16.50
N SER A 122 4.46 -10.01 -17.22
CA SER A 122 4.16 -9.68 -18.62
C SER A 122 2.97 -8.73 -18.67
N ILE A 123 3.21 -7.47 -19.06
CA ILE A 123 2.23 -6.39 -19.01
C ILE A 123 1.85 -5.98 -20.41
N LEU A 124 0.55 -6.10 -20.71
CA LEU A 124 -0.01 -5.58 -21.95
C LEU A 124 -0.25 -4.08 -21.78
N PHE A 125 0.47 -3.27 -22.57
CA PHE A 125 0.31 -1.82 -22.58
C PHE A 125 0.10 -1.33 -24.02
N GLY A 126 -1.07 -0.73 -24.28
CA GLY A 126 -1.51 -0.47 -25.65
C GLY A 126 -1.68 -1.78 -26.43
N LYS A 127 -0.87 -1.99 -27.47
CA LYS A 127 -0.87 -3.20 -28.31
C LYS A 127 0.36 -4.10 -28.13
N ALA A 128 1.25 -3.76 -27.19
CA ALA A 128 2.52 -4.45 -27.00
C ALA A 128 2.60 -5.10 -25.61
N LEU A 129 3.29 -6.25 -25.54
CA LEU A 129 3.57 -6.96 -24.31
C LEU A 129 4.98 -6.63 -23.84
N PHE A 130 5.11 -6.17 -22.60
CA PHE A 130 6.39 -5.82 -21.98
C PHE A 130 6.67 -6.76 -20.81
N LYS A 131 7.90 -7.28 -20.72
CA LYS A 131 8.35 -8.00 -19.52
C LYS A 131 9.07 -7.03 -18.60
N GLN A 132 8.67 -7.00 -17.33
CA GLN A 132 9.25 -6.09 -16.34
C GLN A 132 9.37 -6.77 -14.99
N ASP A 133 10.48 -6.55 -14.30
CA ASP A 133 10.63 -6.90 -12.89
C ASP A 133 9.95 -5.84 -12.03
N LEU A 134 9.05 -6.29 -11.17
CA LEU A 134 8.18 -5.45 -10.36
C LEU A 134 8.12 -5.94 -8.94
N VAL A 135 8.13 -5.00 -7.99
CA VAL A 135 7.65 -5.31 -6.66
C VAL A 135 6.16 -5.64 -6.76
N ALA A 136 5.74 -6.71 -6.11
CA ALA A 136 4.38 -7.21 -6.13
C ALA A 136 3.96 -7.71 -4.76
N VAL A 137 2.65 -7.82 -4.53
CA VAL A 137 2.08 -8.43 -3.32
C VAL A 137 1.70 -9.86 -3.65
N ASP A 138 2.32 -10.81 -2.96
CA ASP A 138 2.03 -12.23 -3.03
C ASP A 138 0.71 -12.56 -2.32
N PHE A 139 -0.11 -13.40 -2.95
CA PHE A 139 -1.34 -13.86 -2.33
C PHE A 139 -1.79 -15.22 -2.86
N LEU A 140 -2.55 -15.92 -2.02
CA LEU A 140 -3.24 -17.15 -2.39
C LEU A 140 -4.68 -16.79 -2.77
N ALA A 141 -5.07 -17.05 -4.01
CA ALA A 141 -6.45 -16.85 -4.46
C ALA A 141 -7.37 -17.95 -3.91
N ALA A 142 -8.69 -17.74 -4.06
CA ALA A 142 -9.71 -18.66 -3.54
C ALA A 142 -9.67 -20.06 -4.17
N ASP A 143 -9.10 -20.19 -5.37
CA ASP A 143 -8.87 -21.46 -6.05
C ASP A 143 -7.59 -22.19 -5.56
N GLY A 144 -6.88 -21.62 -4.59
CA GLY A 144 -5.63 -22.15 -4.07
C GLY A 144 -4.41 -21.88 -4.95
N VAL A 145 -4.56 -21.11 -6.05
CA VAL A 145 -3.45 -20.73 -6.91
C VAL A 145 -2.78 -19.48 -6.34
N ARG A 146 -1.44 -19.50 -6.34
CA ARG A 146 -0.64 -18.36 -5.89
C ARG A 146 -0.46 -17.37 -7.01
N HIS A 147 -0.75 -16.11 -6.72
CA HIS A 147 -0.64 -14.99 -7.64
C HIS A 147 0.17 -13.86 -7.00
N ALA A 148 0.60 -12.92 -7.84
CA ALA A 148 1.21 -11.69 -7.38
C ALA A 148 0.61 -10.50 -8.10
N MET A 149 0.26 -9.48 -7.32
CA MET A 149 -0.32 -8.25 -7.83
C MET A 149 0.78 -7.19 -7.97
N PRO A 150 1.13 -6.73 -9.20
CA PRO A 150 2.30 -5.90 -9.41
C PRO A 150 2.11 -4.41 -9.08
N ALA A 151 3.18 -3.78 -8.62
CA ALA A 151 3.35 -2.34 -8.49
C ALA A 151 3.67 -1.67 -9.85
N PHE A 152 2.86 -1.94 -10.88
CA PHE A 152 3.13 -1.41 -12.22
C PHE A 152 2.98 0.12 -12.29
N TRP A 153 1.91 0.64 -11.68
CA TRP A 153 1.61 2.06 -11.61
C TRP A 153 2.40 2.72 -10.49
N ASN A 154 3.00 3.88 -10.75
CA ASN A 154 3.90 4.54 -9.82
C ASN A 154 3.22 4.98 -8.53
N TYR A 155 1.90 5.20 -8.53
CA TYR A 155 1.17 5.50 -7.30
C TYR A 155 1.20 4.32 -6.30
N HIS A 156 1.30 3.06 -6.79
CA HIS A 156 1.56 1.89 -5.94
C HIS A 156 2.89 2.06 -5.21
N SER A 157 3.96 2.30 -5.96
CA SER A 157 5.31 2.51 -5.41
C SER A 157 5.37 3.71 -4.48
N GLY A 158 4.72 4.83 -4.82
CA GLY A 158 4.64 6.01 -3.95
C GLY A 158 4.04 5.68 -2.58
N LEU A 159 2.87 5.03 -2.55
CA LEU A 159 2.23 4.62 -1.30
C LEU A 159 3.10 3.64 -0.50
N THR A 160 3.71 2.66 -1.16
CA THR A 160 4.62 1.70 -0.49
C THR A 160 5.83 2.41 0.11
N LEU A 161 6.50 3.28 -0.64
CA LEU A 161 7.66 4.03 -0.14
C LEU A 161 7.30 4.92 1.05
N ARG A 162 6.12 5.54 1.03
CA ARG A 162 5.60 6.35 2.13
C ARG A 162 5.35 5.52 3.39
N MET A 163 4.80 4.31 3.22
CA MET A 163 4.64 3.30 4.28
C MET A 163 5.99 2.90 4.89
N LEU A 164 6.97 2.57 4.05
CA LEU A 164 8.31 2.16 4.51
C LEU A 164 9.02 3.28 5.27
N ASN A 165 8.91 4.54 4.80
CA ASN A 165 9.46 5.68 5.51
C ASN A 165 8.81 5.87 6.89
N ALA A 166 7.48 5.75 6.98
CA ALA A 166 6.76 5.88 8.25
C ALA A 166 7.13 4.77 9.25
N LEU A 167 7.35 3.55 8.75
CA LEU A 167 7.78 2.41 9.57
C LEU A 167 9.21 2.61 10.08
N ARG A 168 10.13 3.02 9.20
CA ARG A 168 11.52 3.28 9.56
C ARG A 168 11.65 4.40 10.59
N ALA A 169 10.81 5.42 10.52
CA ALA A 169 10.78 6.55 11.45
C ALA A 169 9.92 6.31 12.70
N SER A 170 9.38 5.10 12.89
CA SER A 170 8.49 4.81 14.02
C SER A 170 9.18 5.00 15.38
N PRO A 171 8.56 5.68 16.35
CA PRO A 171 9.07 5.72 17.72
C PRO A 171 8.72 4.45 18.52
N VAL A 172 7.88 3.55 17.99
CA VAL A 172 7.40 2.35 18.70
C VAL A 172 8.46 1.24 18.60
N PRO A 173 9.05 0.77 19.72
CA PRO A 173 10.15 -0.20 19.71
C PRO A 173 9.82 -1.51 18.98
N GLU A 174 8.59 -1.99 19.10
CA GLU A 174 8.14 -3.22 18.45
C GLU A 174 8.11 -3.07 16.93
N LEU A 175 7.72 -1.89 16.42
CA LEU A 175 7.78 -1.61 14.98
C LEU A 175 9.21 -1.44 14.48
N GLN A 176 10.11 -0.89 15.31
CA GLN A 176 11.55 -0.88 15.00
C GLN A 176 12.11 -2.30 14.92
N ALA A 177 11.65 -3.21 15.79
CA ALA A 177 12.02 -4.63 15.71
C ALA A 177 11.48 -5.28 14.43
N VAL A 178 10.24 -4.97 13.99
CA VAL A 178 9.72 -5.41 12.69
C VAL A 178 10.61 -4.90 11.55
N TRP A 179 10.91 -3.59 11.52
CA TRP A 179 11.77 -3.00 10.51
C TRP A 179 13.14 -3.71 10.47
N ALA A 180 13.79 -3.91 11.62
CA ALA A 180 15.08 -4.56 11.70
C ALA A 180 15.08 -5.99 11.12
N ARG A 181 14.02 -6.77 11.36
CA ARG A 181 13.86 -8.12 10.78
C ARG A 181 13.70 -8.07 9.25
N GLN A 182 12.94 -7.09 8.76
CA GLN A 182 12.52 -7.03 7.36
C GLN A 182 13.50 -6.23 6.47
N ALA A 183 14.32 -5.36 7.05
CA ALA A 183 15.16 -4.38 6.34
C ALA A 183 16.06 -4.99 5.26
N PRO A 184 16.78 -6.11 5.46
CA PRO A 184 17.66 -6.66 4.42
C PRO A 184 16.93 -6.94 3.10
N ARG A 185 15.71 -7.48 3.18
CA ARG A 185 14.86 -7.77 2.01
C ARG A 185 14.17 -6.52 1.50
N ILE A 186 13.55 -5.76 2.39
CA ILE A 186 12.74 -4.59 2.04
C ILE A 186 13.59 -3.49 1.41
N SER A 187 14.83 -3.26 1.84
CA SER A 187 15.72 -2.26 1.24
C SER A 187 16.04 -2.55 -0.23
N VAL A 188 16.12 -3.82 -0.64
CA VAL A 188 16.30 -4.18 -2.06
C VAL A 188 15.04 -3.81 -2.85
N LEU A 189 13.86 -4.19 -2.35
CA LEU A 189 12.58 -3.86 -3.00
C LEU A 189 12.35 -2.35 -3.07
N GLU A 190 12.70 -1.62 -2.01
CA GLU A 190 12.67 -0.17 -1.94
C GLU A 190 13.57 0.46 -3.01
N GLY A 191 14.81 0.00 -3.16
CA GLY A 191 15.74 0.48 -4.18
C GLY A 191 15.18 0.31 -5.60
N LEU A 192 14.55 -0.83 -5.88
CA LEU A 192 13.89 -1.10 -7.18
C LEU A 192 12.70 -0.16 -7.42
N MET A 193 11.87 0.08 -6.40
CA MET A 193 10.75 1.02 -6.50
C MET A 193 11.23 2.46 -6.74
N ARG A 194 12.27 2.91 -6.02
CA ARG A 194 12.84 4.25 -6.18
C ARG A 194 13.44 4.44 -7.57
N ALA A 195 14.28 3.52 -8.03
CA ALA A 195 14.87 3.58 -9.37
C ALA A 195 13.80 3.62 -10.47
N ARG A 196 12.71 2.89 -10.30
CA ARG A 196 11.57 2.91 -11.24
C ARG A 196 10.84 4.25 -11.22
N VAL A 197 10.57 4.81 -10.04
CA VAL A 197 9.96 6.14 -9.90
C VAL A 197 10.84 7.20 -10.54
N GLU A 198 12.16 7.16 -10.32
CA GLU A 198 13.15 8.07 -10.90
C GLU A 198 13.11 8.07 -12.44
N GLN A 199 13.02 6.88 -13.05
CA GLN A 199 12.86 6.75 -14.51
C GLN A 199 11.58 7.40 -15.04
N CYS A 200 10.58 7.62 -14.19
CA CYS A 200 9.31 8.22 -14.54
C CYS A 200 9.26 9.73 -14.32
N LEU A 201 10.31 10.32 -13.77
CA LEU A 201 10.41 11.76 -13.57
C LEU A 201 10.72 12.45 -14.90
N ARG A 202 10.09 13.61 -15.12
CA ARG A 202 10.38 14.50 -16.24
C ARG A 202 10.43 15.93 -15.75
N VAL A 203 11.54 16.61 -15.99
CA VAL A 203 11.68 18.04 -15.68
C VAL A 203 10.88 18.85 -16.72
N ARG A 204 10.08 19.80 -16.23
CA ARG A 204 9.21 20.69 -17.00
C ARG A 204 9.37 22.12 -16.48
N GLY A 205 10.40 22.83 -16.96
CA GLY A 205 10.78 24.11 -16.38
C GLY A 205 11.18 23.93 -14.92
N ASP A 206 10.52 24.65 -14.02
CA ASP A 206 10.77 24.59 -12.57
C ASP A 206 9.98 23.48 -11.85
N ALA A 207 9.22 22.66 -12.60
CA ALA A 207 8.41 21.58 -12.04
C ALA A 207 8.95 20.19 -12.42
N ILE A 208 8.65 19.21 -11.56
CA ILE A 208 8.89 17.78 -11.83
C ILE A 208 7.55 17.10 -12.08
N GLU A 209 7.37 16.59 -13.28
CA GLU A 209 6.25 15.72 -13.66
C GLU A 209 6.60 14.27 -13.32
N VAL A 210 5.72 13.57 -12.60
CA VAL A 210 5.82 12.13 -12.35
C VAL A 210 4.85 11.41 -13.27
N ARG A 211 5.36 10.65 -14.25
CA ARG A 211 4.53 9.85 -15.16
C ARG A 211 3.86 8.70 -14.41
N THR A 212 2.71 8.22 -14.90
CA THR A 212 1.93 7.14 -14.23
C THR A 212 2.65 5.78 -14.20
N SER A 213 3.54 5.53 -15.16
CA SER A 213 4.43 4.37 -15.22
C SER A 213 5.62 4.67 -16.14
N VAL A 214 6.62 3.78 -16.19
CA VAL A 214 7.75 3.90 -17.13
C VAL A 214 7.31 3.88 -18.60
N LEU A 215 6.18 3.23 -18.89
CA LEU A 215 5.61 3.10 -20.23
C LEU A 215 4.64 4.23 -20.60
N SER A 216 4.20 5.01 -19.60
CA SER A 216 3.22 6.06 -19.81
C SER A 216 3.86 7.35 -20.34
N GLY A 217 3.13 8.06 -21.21
CA GLY A 217 3.53 9.37 -21.73
C GLY A 217 3.13 10.55 -20.83
N GLU A 218 2.21 10.31 -19.88
CA GLU A 218 1.57 11.35 -19.07
C GLU A 218 1.47 10.96 -17.59
N THR A 219 1.27 11.99 -16.75
CA THR A 219 0.85 11.86 -15.35
C THR A 219 -0.68 11.66 -15.23
N ASN A 220 -1.17 11.42 -14.02
CA ASN A 220 -2.59 11.52 -13.68
C ASN A 220 -2.76 12.12 -12.27
N SER A 221 -3.99 12.50 -11.93
CA SER A 221 -4.32 13.14 -10.65
C SER A 221 -3.99 12.28 -9.43
N GLU A 222 -3.97 10.96 -9.57
CA GLU A 222 -3.60 10.05 -8.48
C GLU A 222 -2.07 9.95 -8.31
N THR A 223 -1.30 9.86 -9.39
CA THR A 223 0.14 9.54 -9.31
C THR A 223 0.96 10.66 -8.69
N GLN A 224 0.76 11.89 -9.15
CA GLN A 224 1.60 13.02 -8.77
C GLN A 224 1.65 13.25 -7.25
N PRO A 225 0.52 13.37 -6.51
CA PRO A 225 0.57 13.65 -5.07
C PRO A 225 1.17 12.49 -4.28
N TRP A 226 0.82 11.23 -4.59
CA TRP A 226 1.31 10.08 -3.82
C TRP A 226 2.80 9.87 -3.98
N VAL A 227 3.33 10.07 -5.18
CA VAL A 227 4.77 9.92 -5.43
C VAL A 227 5.54 11.11 -4.88
N ALA A 228 5.06 12.35 -5.07
CA ALA A 228 5.71 13.53 -4.51
C ALA A 228 5.84 13.42 -2.97
N LEU A 229 4.76 13.06 -2.27
CA LEU A 229 4.77 12.88 -0.81
C LEU A 229 5.68 11.74 -0.34
N ALA A 230 5.93 10.73 -1.18
CA ALA A 230 6.86 9.65 -0.87
C ALA A 230 8.33 10.06 -1.04
N LEU A 231 8.62 10.93 -2.01
CA LEU A 231 9.96 11.42 -2.33
C LEU A 231 10.42 12.54 -1.40
N LEU A 232 9.49 13.34 -0.85
CA LEU A 232 9.79 14.44 0.08
C LEU A 232 10.21 13.98 1.49
N GLY A 233 10.24 12.66 1.76
CA GLY A 233 10.49 12.13 3.10
C GLY A 233 9.28 12.25 4.02
N VAL A 234 9.24 11.44 5.08
CA VAL A 234 8.32 11.68 6.20
C VAL A 234 8.95 12.80 7.00
N ASP A 235 8.68 14.01 6.55
CA ASP A 235 8.66 15.29 7.26
C ASP A 235 8.75 16.36 6.18
N GLY A 236 7.61 16.94 5.82
CA GLY A 236 7.64 18.28 5.27
C GLY A 236 8.17 19.18 6.37
N LEU A 237 9.48 19.37 6.43
CA LEU A 237 10.25 20.43 7.11
C LEU A 237 11.75 20.03 7.05
N SER A 238 12.45 20.54 6.03
CA SER A 238 13.85 20.96 6.16
C SER A 238 13.93 22.43 5.82
#